data_AF-A0AAU9THP5-F1
#
_entry.id   AF-A0AAU9THP5-F1
#
_cell.length_a   1.000
_cell.length_b   1.000
_cell.length_c   1.000
_cell.angle_alpha   90.00
_cell.angle_beta   90.00
_cell.angle_gamma   90.00
#
_symmetry.space_group_name_H-M   'P 1'
#
loop_
_entity.id
_entity.type
_entity.pdbx_description
1 polymer ?
#
loop_
_entity_poly.entity_id
_entity_poly.type
_entity_poly.pdbx_seq_one_letter_code
_entity_poly.pdbx_strand_id
1 'polypeptide(L)'
;MGDKDDYLTSYRVFFENFAATVDPEDQLPVNIAGYTITETELPGEVIYWTTQYLTEKQCPLTLMAPLQRIILDEVHVASKKHPNEFGYNSDDSEYIALRLMQAVTARVNDVCLRYLDNSRLDTLPPPPPQSMREFKTASSATKNVRRVMEDRHVEIGNLEALFGIEASSFNFIKTRKVMFTGNAIWLASYLFFN
;
A
#
# COMPACT_ATOMS: atom_id res chain seq x y z
N MET A 1 -10.65 29.54 5.11
CA MET A 1 -10.60 29.07 3.71
C MET A 1 -9.19 28.64 3.25
N GLY A 2 -8.18 28.50 4.12
CA GLY A 2 -6.77 28.38 3.68
C GLY A 2 -6.11 27.00 3.81
N ASP A 3 -6.76 26.01 4.44
CA ASP A 3 -6.14 24.70 4.71
C ASP A 3 -6.44 23.65 3.63
N LYS A 4 -7.51 23.88 2.83
CA LYS A 4 -7.93 22.95 1.77
C LYS A 4 -7.07 23.05 0.50
N ASP A 5 -6.70 24.27 0.13
CA ASP A 5 -5.93 24.52 -1.09
C ASP A 5 -4.46 24.10 -0.93
N ASP A 6 -3.96 24.07 0.31
CA ASP A 6 -2.56 23.73 0.62
C ASP A 6 -2.29 22.22 0.44
N TYR A 7 -3.19 21.35 0.91
CA TYR A 7 -3.00 19.91 0.78
C TYR A 7 -3.19 19.41 -0.66
N LEU A 8 -4.17 19.94 -1.40
CA LEU A 8 -4.38 19.56 -2.81
C LEU A 8 -3.19 19.97 -3.67
N THR A 9 -2.60 21.14 -3.39
CA THR A 9 -1.35 21.57 -4.02
C THR A 9 -0.22 20.60 -3.72
N SER A 10 -0.09 20.12 -2.48
CA SER A 10 0.92 19.12 -2.11
C SER A 10 0.75 17.79 -2.85
N TYR A 11 -0.50 17.34 -3.03
CA TYR A 11 -0.81 16.12 -3.78
C TYR A 11 -0.53 16.29 -5.27
N ARG A 12 -0.91 17.43 -5.85
CA ARG A 12 -0.63 17.74 -7.25
C ARG A 12 0.87 17.71 -7.55
N VAL A 13 1.67 18.38 -6.71
CA VAL A 13 3.13 18.40 -6.85
C VAL A 13 3.70 16.98 -6.79
N PHE A 14 3.19 16.13 -5.92
CA PHE A 14 3.57 14.72 -5.88
C PHE A 14 3.24 14.01 -7.21
N PHE A 15 2.01 14.11 -7.71
CA PHE A 15 1.62 13.42 -8.96
C PHE A 15 2.39 13.95 -10.18
N GLU A 16 2.66 15.25 -10.26
CA GLU A 16 3.47 15.86 -11.32
C GLU A 16 4.91 15.34 -11.28
N ASN A 17 5.54 15.30 -10.10
CA ASN A 17 6.88 14.74 -9.92
C ASN A 17 6.92 13.24 -10.19
N PHE A 18 5.88 12.51 -9.80
CA PHE A 18 5.72 11.09 -10.08
C PHE A 18 5.69 10.85 -11.59
N ALA A 19 4.84 11.58 -12.32
CA ALA A 19 4.74 11.46 -13.78
C ALA A 19 6.04 11.82 -14.50
N ALA A 20 6.83 12.76 -13.97
CA ALA A 20 8.12 13.13 -14.53
C ALA A 20 9.24 12.09 -14.28
N THR A 21 9.06 11.20 -13.30
CA THR A 21 10.11 10.25 -12.85
C THR A 21 9.73 8.78 -13.05
N VAL A 22 8.54 8.51 -13.57
CA VAL A 22 8.06 7.16 -13.86
C VAL A 22 8.35 6.88 -15.32
N ASP A 23 9.25 5.94 -15.54
CA ASP A 23 9.44 5.31 -16.84
C ASP A 23 8.59 4.03 -16.86
N PRO A 24 7.58 3.94 -17.76
CA PRO A 24 6.74 2.74 -17.90
C PRO A 24 7.53 1.48 -18.30
N GLU A 25 8.71 1.65 -18.88
CA GLU A 25 9.58 0.57 -19.37
C GLU A 25 10.67 0.18 -18.36
N ASP A 26 10.80 0.91 -17.24
CA ASP A 26 11.78 0.60 -16.22
C ASP A 26 11.36 -0.65 -15.45
N GLN A 27 12.02 -1.76 -15.76
CA GLN A 27 11.86 -3.01 -15.05
C GLN A 27 12.39 -2.81 -13.64
N LEU A 28 11.48 -2.65 -12.68
CA LEU A 28 11.81 -2.48 -11.27
C LEU A 28 12.95 -3.42 -10.83
N PRO A 29 13.97 -2.92 -10.12
CA PRO A 29 15.03 -3.76 -9.60
C PRO A 29 14.50 -4.44 -8.33
N VAL A 30 13.78 -5.56 -8.45
CA VAL A 30 13.31 -6.30 -7.28
C VAL A 30 13.78 -7.74 -7.36
N ASN A 31 14.64 -8.08 -6.41
CA ASN A 31 15.08 -9.44 -6.13
C ASN A 31 13.89 -10.23 -5.54
N ILE A 32 12.96 -10.63 -6.40
CA ILE A 32 11.84 -11.49 -6.01
C ILE A 32 12.39 -12.91 -6.07
N ALA A 33 12.62 -13.50 -4.90
CA ALA A 33 12.77 -14.95 -4.81
C ALA A 33 11.54 -15.59 -5.50
N GLY A 34 11.72 -16.66 -6.27
CA GLY A 34 10.63 -17.33 -6.99
C GLY A 34 9.66 -18.05 -6.05
N TYR A 35 8.94 -17.31 -5.21
CA TYR A 35 7.84 -17.80 -4.40
C TYR A 35 6.50 -17.52 -5.10
N THR A 36 5.52 -18.36 -4.80
CA THR A 36 4.14 -18.22 -5.24
C THR A 36 3.32 -17.55 -4.14
N ILE A 37 2.21 -16.93 -4.53
CA ILE A 37 1.35 -16.15 -3.64
C ILE A 37 -0.06 -16.71 -3.74
N THR A 38 -0.65 -17.07 -2.61
CA THR A 38 -2.04 -17.56 -2.58
C THR A 38 -3.05 -16.41 -2.71
N GLU A 39 -4.30 -16.71 -3.06
CA GLU A 39 -5.39 -15.71 -3.06
C GLU A 39 -5.57 -15.01 -1.71
N THR A 40 -5.28 -15.70 -0.60
CA THR A 40 -5.36 -15.12 0.74
C THR A 40 -4.24 -14.13 1.05
N GLU A 41 -3.08 -14.27 0.40
CA GLU A 41 -1.92 -13.40 0.58
C GLU A 41 -1.92 -12.20 -0.37
N LEU A 42 -2.68 -12.28 -1.46
CA LEU A 42 -2.82 -11.23 -2.48
C LEU A 42 -2.98 -9.82 -1.88
N PRO A 43 -3.92 -9.54 -0.94
CA PRO A 43 -4.07 -8.20 -0.38
C PRO A 43 -2.81 -7.69 0.33
N GLY A 44 -2.11 -8.57 1.05
CA GLY A 44 -0.89 -8.21 1.78
C GLY A 44 0.26 -7.84 0.86
N GLU A 45 0.46 -8.63 -0.21
CA GLU A 45 1.51 -8.40 -1.20
C GLU A 45 1.22 -7.11 -2.01
N VAL A 46 -0.04 -6.86 -2.38
CA VAL A 46 -0.44 -5.61 -3.04
C VAL A 46 -0.12 -4.39 -2.17
N ILE A 47 -0.50 -4.41 -0.89
CA ILE A 47 -0.20 -3.30 0.04
C ILE A 47 1.31 -3.15 0.22
N TYR A 48 2.03 -4.26 0.37
CA TYR A 48 3.49 -4.24 0.59
C TYR A 48 4.22 -3.59 -0.59
N TRP A 49 4.01 -4.07 -1.81
CA TRP A 49 4.68 -3.52 -3.00
C TRP A 49 4.26 -2.09 -3.27
N THR A 50 2.97 -1.76 -3.10
CA THR A 50 2.49 -0.39 -3.22
C THR A 50 3.19 0.53 -2.22
N THR A 51 3.35 0.09 -0.97
CA THR A 51 4.08 0.86 0.06
C THR A 51 5.53 1.08 -0.34
N GLN A 52 6.24 0.02 -0.74
CA GLN A 52 7.65 0.12 -1.13
C GLN A 52 7.83 1.10 -2.30
N TYR A 53 7.03 0.92 -3.36
CA TYR A 53 7.14 1.73 -4.56
C TYR A 53 6.77 3.20 -4.34
N LEU A 54 5.66 3.48 -3.64
CA LEU A 54 5.26 4.86 -3.32
C LEU A 54 6.22 5.53 -2.34
N THR A 55 6.83 4.78 -1.42
CA THR A 55 7.85 5.32 -0.49
C THR A 55 9.11 5.73 -1.25
N GLU A 56 9.57 4.91 -2.20
CA GLU A 56 10.71 5.23 -3.07
C GLU A 56 10.45 6.53 -3.87
N LYS A 57 9.21 6.72 -4.33
CA LYS A 57 8.76 7.93 -5.03
C LYS A 57 8.39 9.09 -4.11
N GLN A 58 8.71 9.01 -2.80
CA GLN A 58 8.48 10.06 -1.80
C GLN A 58 7.01 10.48 -1.66
N CYS A 59 6.09 9.52 -1.72
CA CYS A 59 4.67 9.77 -1.52
C CYS A 59 4.37 10.38 -0.14
N PRO A 60 3.57 11.46 -0.06
CA PRO A 60 3.12 12.01 1.21
C PRO A 60 2.40 10.95 2.05
N LEU A 61 2.76 10.84 3.34
CA LEU A 61 2.15 9.86 4.26
C LEU A 61 0.61 9.98 4.32
N THR A 62 0.08 11.19 4.20
CA THR A 62 -1.37 11.44 4.21
C THR A 62 -2.08 10.90 2.97
N LEU A 63 -1.37 10.71 1.86
CA LEU A 63 -1.87 10.19 0.60
C LEU A 63 -1.64 8.68 0.44
N MET A 64 -0.73 8.11 1.22
CA MET A 64 -0.35 6.69 1.18
C MET A 64 -1.56 5.76 1.38
N ALA A 65 -2.29 5.90 2.48
CA ALA A 65 -3.44 5.02 2.78
C ALA A 65 -4.60 5.16 1.77
N PRO A 66 -5.01 6.38 1.36
CA PRO A 66 -5.99 6.54 0.28
C PRO A 66 -5.59 5.84 -1.03
N LEU A 67 -4.34 6.03 -1.48
CA LEU A 67 -3.87 5.39 -2.71
C LEU A 67 -3.79 3.88 -2.58
N GLN A 68 -3.26 3.35 -1.48
CA GLN A 68 -3.20 1.92 -1.23
C GLN A 68 -4.59 1.27 -1.30
N ARG A 69 -5.61 1.93 -0.73
CA ARG A 69 -6.99 1.44 -0.80
C ARG A 69 -7.52 1.40 -2.23
N ILE A 70 -7.37 2.49 -2.98
CA ILE A 70 -7.81 2.56 -4.39
C ILE A 70 -7.11 1.46 -5.21
N ILE A 71 -5.80 1.31 -5.04
CA ILE A 71 -5.01 0.31 -5.75
C ILE A 71 -5.44 -1.11 -5.35
N LEU A 72 -5.64 -1.38 -4.05
CA LEU A 72 -6.08 -2.68 -3.57
C LEU A 72 -7.45 -3.07 -4.16
N ASP A 73 -8.42 -2.15 -4.13
CA ASP A 73 -9.76 -2.37 -4.67
C ASP A 73 -9.70 -2.64 -6.18
N GLU A 74 -8.93 -1.84 -6.93
CA GLU A 74 -8.77 -2.01 -8.37
C GLU A 74 -8.04 -3.31 -8.74
N VAL A 75 -6.97 -3.67 -8.01
CA VAL A 75 -6.24 -4.92 -8.22
C VAL A 75 -7.13 -6.12 -7.90
N HIS A 76 -7.89 -6.08 -6.81
CA HIS A 76 -8.78 -7.18 -6.43
C HIS A 76 -9.91 -7.38 -7.45
N VAL A 77 -10.43 -6.31 -8.06
CA VAL A 77 -11.40 -6.42 -9.17
C VAL A 77 -10.72 -6.92 -10.44
N ALA A 78 -9.53 -6.42 -10.76
CA ALA A 78 -8.80 -6.78 -11.97
C ALA A 78 -8.28 -8.22 -11.94
N SER A 79 -7.79 -8.72 -10.82
CA SER A 79 -7.30 -10.09 -10.67
C SER A 79 -8.41 -11.12 -10.89
N LYS A 80 -9.65 -10.80 -10.51
CA LYS A 80 -10.82 -11.65 -10.79
C LYS A 80 -11.27 -11.62 -12.24
N LYS A 81 -11.13 -10.47 -12.92
CA LYS A 81 -11.54 -10.30 -14.32
C LYS A 81 -10.50 -10.85 -15.30
N HIS A 82 -9.22 -10.63 -15.01
CA HIS A 82 -8.09 -10.95 -15.86
C HIS A 82 -6.99 -11.69 -15.09
N PRO A 83 -7.27 -12.88 -14.52
CA PRO A 83 -6.33 -13.60 -13.66
C PRO A 83 -4.98 -13.89 -14.34
N ASN A 84 -4.99 -14.12 -15.66
CA ASN A 84 -3.78 -14.39 -16.44
C ASN A 84 -2.81 -13.20 -16.50
N GLU A 85 -3.31 -11.96 -16.47
CA GLU A 85 -2.47 -10.75 -16.48
C GLU A 85 -1.68 -10.60 -15.18
N PHE A 86 -2.26 -11.09 -14.07
CA PHE A 86 -1.64 -11.12 -12.75
C PHE A 86 -0.77 -12.35 -12.53
N GLY A 87 -0.61 -13.21 -13.54
CA GLY A 87 0.17 -14.45 -13.46
C GLY A 87 -0.46 -15.52 -12.58
N TYR A 88 -1.80 -15.56 -12.51
CA TYR A 88 -2.52 -16.62 -11.80
C TYR A 88 -2.39 -17.96 -12.53
N ASN A 89 -2.05 -19.00 -11.79
CA ASN A 89 -2.07 -20.38 -12.22
C ASN A 89 -3.33 -21.05 -11.66
N SER A 90 -4.26 -21.45 -12.54
CA SER A 90 -5.50 -22.14 -12.16
C SER A 90 -5.26 -23.52 -11.56
N ASP A 91 -4.17 -24.18 -11.94
CA ASP A 91 -3.90 -25.56 -11.51
C ASP A 91 -3.49 -25.61 -10.04
N ASP A 92 -2.70 -24.62 -9.61
CA ASP A 92 -2.18 -24.51 -8.24
C ASP A 92 -2.97 -23.50 -7.38
N SER A 93 -3.90 -22.73 -7.97
CA SER A 93 -4.64 -21.64 -7.32
C SER A 93 -3.73 -20.56 -6.70
N GLU A 94 -2.65 -20.25 -7.41
CA GLU A 94 -1.56 -19.39 -6.93
C GLU A 94 -1.14 -18.36 -7.99
N TYR A 95 -0.62 -17.21 -7.55
CA TYR A 95 -0.04 -16.18 -8.40
C TYR A 95 1.48 -16.28 -8.45
N ILE A 96 2.04 -16.09 -9.63
CA ILE A 96 3.48 -15.92 -9.82
C ILE A 96 3.87 -14.53 -9.30
N ALA A 97 4.65 -14.46 -8.22
CA ALA A 97 4.97 -13.20 -7.54
C ALA A 97 5.55 -12.12 -8.46
N LEU A 98 6.44 -12.49 -9.39
CA LEU A 98 7.02 -11.55 -10.35
C LEU A 98 5.97 -10.90 -11.26
N ARG A 99 5.06 -11.70 -11.83
CA ARG A 99 4.01 -11.18 -12.71
C ARG A 99 2.99 -10.35 -11.92
N LEU A 100 2.64 -10.82 -10.72
CA LEU A 100 1.73 -10.10 -9.84
C LEU A 100 2.30 -8.73 -9.47
N MET A 101 3.58 -8.66 -9.08
CA MET A 101 4.24 -7.41 -8.73
C MET A 101 4.30 -6.44 -9.92
N GLN A 102 4.61 -6.93 -11.11
CA GLN A 102 4.60 -6.11 -12.33
C GLN A 102 3.21 -5.54 -12.62
N ALA A 103 2.17 -6.36 -12.53
CA ALA A 103 0.79 -5.92 -12.72
C ALA A 103 0.34 -4.90 -11.66
N VAL A 104 0.71 -5.11 -10.39
CA VAL A 104 0.43 -4.17 -9.30
C VAL A 104 1.14 -2.85 -9.52
N THR A 105 2.41 -2.87 -9.91
CA THR A 105 3.20 -1.65 -10.17
C THR A 105 2.62 -0.88 -11.35
N ALA A 106 2.30 -1.56 -12.45
CA ALA A 106 1.63 -0.96 -13.59
C ALA A 106 0.31 -0.29 -13.16
N ARG A 107 -0.47 -0.96 -12.29
CA ARG A 107 -1.69 -0.37 -11.75
C ARG A 107 -1.43 0.85 -10.87
N VAL A 108 -0.38 0.85 -10.06
CA VAL A 108 0.01 2.03 -9.26
C VAL A 108 0.32 3.21 -10.19
N ASN A 109 1.06 2.97 -11.27
CA ASN A 109 1.37 3.99 -12.29
C ASN A 109 0.09 4.53 -12.92
N ASP A 110 -0.80 3.66 -13.38
CA ASP A 110 -2.09 4.04 -13.97
C ASP A 110 -2.94 4.88 -13.02
N VAL A 111 -3.00 4.49 -11.73
CA VAL A 111 -3.72 5.25 -10.70
C VAL A 111 -3.10 6.63 -10.53
N CYS A 112 -1.79 6.71 -10.31
CA CYS A 112 -1.11 7.99 -10.06
C CYS A 112 -1.20 8.94 -11.27
N LEU A 113 -1.05 8.43 -12.49
CA LEU A 113 -1.20 9.21 -13.72
C LEU A 113 -2.64 9.71 -13.92
N ARG A 114 -3.65 8.95 -13.50
CA ARG A 114 -5.06 9.40 -13.54
C ARG A 114 -5.35 10.57 -12.61
N TYR A 115 -4.62 10.70 -11.51
CA TYR A 115 -4.79 11.80 -10.55
C TYR A 115 -4.07 13.11 -10.95
N LEU A 116 -3.42 13.14 -12.12
CA LEU A 116 -3.03 14.40 -12.76
C LEU A 116 -4.23 15.24 -13.21
N ASP A 117 -5.38 14.59 -13.45
CA ASP A 117 -6.63 15.29 -13.73
C ASP A 117 -7.17 15.94 -12.44
N ASN A 118 -7.28 17.28 -12.45
CA ASN A 118 -7.79 18.07 -11.33
C ASN A 118 -9.18 17.60 -10.85
N SER A 119 -10.02 17.10 -11.76
CA SER A 119 -11.35 16.59 -11.40
C SER A 119 -11.29 15.33 -10.53
N ARG A 120 -10.23 14.53 -10.69
CA ARG A 120 -9.95 13.33 -9.88
C ARG A 120 -9.21 13.70 -8.61
N LEU A 121 -8.29 14.65 -8.67
CA LEU A 121 -7.56 15.14 -7.50
C LEU A 121 -8.52 15.64 -6.40
N ASP A 122 -9.58 16.34 -6.78
CA ASP A 122 -10.61 16.85 -5.85
C ASP A 122 -11.44 15.74 -5.18
N THR A 123 -11.39 14.51 -5.69
CA THR A 123 -12.07 13.36 -5.07
C THR A 123 -11.27 12.74 -3.93
N LEU A 124 -9.98 13.06 -3.80
CA LEU A 124 -9.15 12.52 -2.74
C LEU A 124 -9.52 13.11 -1.37
N PRO A 125 -9.55 12.29 -0.32
CA PRO A 125 -9.94 12.75 1.00
C PRO A 125 -8.93 13.80 1.52
N PRO A 126 -9.39 14.80 2.27
CA PRO A 126 -8.49 15.71 2.95
C PRO A 126 -7.62 14.93 3.96
N PRO A 127 -6.39 15.41 4.22
CA PRO A 127 -5.52 14.78 5.21
C PRO A 127 -6.25 14.73 6.57
N PRO A 128 -6.06 13.66 7.36
CA PRO A 128 -6.68 13.56 8.66
C PRO A 128 -6.26 14.74 9.56
N PRO A 129 -7.13 15.18 10.50
CA PRO A 129 -6.82 16.25 11.45
C PRO A 129 -5.47 16.03 12.13
N GLN A 130 -4.78 17.10 12.55
CA GLN A 130 -3.46 16.98 13.18
C GLN A 130 -3.45 16.04 14.41
N SER A 131 -4.55 16.00 15.17
CA SER A 131 -4.75 15.07 16.29
C SER A 131 -4.86 13.60 15.87
N MET A 132 -5.06 13.35 14.58
CA MET A 132 -5.26 12.06 13.94
C MET A 132 -4.17 11.70 12.94
N ARG A 133 -3.14 12.56 12.79
CA ARG A 133 -1.96 12.22 11.99
C ARG A 133 -1.23 11.05 12.65
N GLU A 134 -0.81 10.12 11.82
CA GLU A 134 -0.17 8.87 12.21
C GLU A 134 0.98 9.13 13.18
N PHE A 135 0.97 8.42 14.31
CA PHE A 135 2.08 8.47 15.26
C PHE A 135 3.32 7.87 14.60
N LYS A 136 4.50 8.45 14.86
CA LYS A 136 5.77 7.87 14.39
C LYS A 136 5.92 6.47 14.98
N THR A 137 5.73 5.46 14.14
CA THR A 137 6.03 4.07 14.48
C THR A 137 7.46 3.74 14.07
N ALA A 138 8.04 2.76 14.78
CA ALA A 138 9.31 2.19 14.41
C ALA A 138 9.20 0.67 14.49
N SER A 139 9.63 0.01 13.43
CA SER A 139 9.75 -1.44 13.35
C SER A 139 11.20 -1.84 13.18
N SER A 140 11.58 -2.85 13.94
CA SER A 140 12.82 -3.57 13.73
C SER A 140 12.52 -5.07 13.73
N ALA A 141 13.25 -5.80 12.89
CA ALA A 141 13.29 -7.25 12.90
C ALA A 141 14.74 -7.67 13.18
N THR A 142 14.93 -8.53 14.18
CA THR A 142 16.25 -8.98 14.59
C THR A 142 16.46 -10.42 14.16
N LYS A 143 17.48 -10.67 13.33
CA LYS A 143 17.85 -12.01 12.89
C LYS A 143 18.42 -12.81 14.07
N ASN A 144 17.66 -13.74 14.62
CA ASN A 144 18.13 -14.59 15.72
C ASN A 144 18.80 -15.87 15.21
N VAL A 145 20.09 -15.83 14.89
CA VAL A 145 20.98 -16.98 14.56
C VAL A 145 20.55 -17.85 13.35
N ARG A 146 19.36 -17.67 12.77
CA ARG A 146 18.85 -18.43 11.62
C ARG A 146 19.69 -18.18 10.37
N ARG A 147 19.65 -19.13 9.42
CA ARG A 147 20.35 -18.99 8.12
C ARG A 147 19.75 -17.87 7.26
N VAL A 148 18.42 -17.80 7.18
CA VAL A 148 17.64 -16.80 6.41
C VAL A 148 16.67 -16.06 7.35
N MET A 149 16.44 -14.76 7.11
CA MET A 149 15.40 -13.98 7.79
C MET A 149 14.14 -14.06 6.93
N GLU A 150 13.13 -14.81 7.38
CA GLU A 150 11.84 -14.98 6.69
C GLU A 150 10.82 -13.92 7.12
N ASP A 151 11.05 -13.25 8.26
CA ASP A 151 10.11 -12.28 8.82
C ASP A 151 10.00 -11.04 7.92
N ARG A 152 8.78 -10.74 7.46
CA ARG A 152 8.44 -9.49 6.76
C ARG A 152 7.49 -8.69 7.63
N HIS A 153 7.71 -7.38 7.72
CA HIS A 153 6.82 -6.49 8.47
C HIS A 153 6.35 -5.35 7.58
N VAL A 154 5.08 -4.97 7.76
CA VAL A 154 4.49 -3.79 7.12
C VAL A 154 3.93 -2.91 8.23
N GLU A 155 4.36 -1.66 8.26
CA GLU A 155 3.78 -0.66 9.14
C GLU A 155 2.57 -0.05 8.44
N ILE A 156 1.40 -0.21 9.05
CA ILE A 156 0.15 0.38 8.57
C ILE A 156 -0.28 1.43 9.59
N GLY A 157 -0.22 2.70 9.20
CA GLY A 157 -0.47 3.82 10.10
C GLY A 157 -1.95 3.96 10.48
N ASN A 158 -2.85 3.95 9.49
CA ASN A 158 -4.29 4.11 9.68
C ASN A 158 -5.09 2.99 9.00
N LEU A 159 -5.46 1.98 9.78
CA LEU A 159 -6.15 0.80 9.29
C LEU A 159 -7.63 1.09 8.96
N GLU A 160 -8.25 2.01 9.70
CA GLU A 160 -9.62 2.45 9.47
C GLU A 160 -9.76 3.14 8.12
N ALA A 161 -8.81 4.01 7.76
CA ALA A 161 -8.77 4.66 6.46
C ALA A 161 -8.50 3.66 5.34
N LEU A 162 -7.60 2.70 5.55
CA LEU A 162 -7.23 1.69 4.57
C LEU A 162 -8.40 0.75 4.23
N PHE A 163 -9.20 0.33 5.22
CA PHE A 163 -10.35 -0.56 5.01
C PHE A 163 -11.71 0.15 4.94
N GLY A 164 -11.74 1.48 5.08
CA GLY A 164 -12.97 2.26 5.02
C GLY A 164 -13.97 1.96 6.13
N ILE A 165 -13.47 1.59 7.31
CA ILE A 165 -14.32 1.30 8.46
C ILE A 165 -14.78 2.64 9.04
N GLU A 166 -16.09 2.90 9.03
CA GLU A 166 -16.65 4.03 9.79
C GLU A 166 -16.38 3.77 11.27
N ALA A 167 -15.58 4.64 11.90
CA ALA A 167 -15.29 4.56 13.32
C ALA A 167 -16.59 4.83 14.11
N SER A 168 -17.38 3.79 14.34
CA SER A 168 -18.55 3.83 15.21
C SER A 168 -18.08 4.14 16.64
N SER A 169 -18.22 5.41 17.03
CA SER A 169 -18.30 5.89 18.42
C SER A 169 -17.13 5.59 19.36
N PHE A 170 -15.90 5.44 18.86
CA PHE A 170 -14.71 5.34 19.70
C PHE A 170 -13.58 6.22 19.14
N ASN A 171 -13.19 7.25 19.90
CA ASN A 171 -12.08 8.18 19.63
C ASN A 171 -10.69 7.52 19.73
N PHE A 172 -10.49 6.36 19.10
CA PHE A 172 -9.23 5.63 19.14
C PHE A 172 -8.77 5.33 17.72
N ILE A 173 -7.65 5.93 17.33
CA ILE A 173 -6.92 5.57 16.11
C ILE A 173 -6.22 4.27 16.42
N LYS A 174 -6.62 3.16 15.79
CA LYS A 174 -5.88 1.91 15.92
C LYS A 174 -4.80 1.87 14.86
N THR A 175 -3.66 2.45 15.19
CA THR A 175 -2.42 2.10 14.49
C THR A 175 -2.12 0.63 14.80
N ARG A 176 -2.20 -0.24 13.80
CA ARG A 176 -1.97 -1.68 13.96
C ARG A 176 -0.74 -2.08 13.15
N LYS A 177 0.22 -2.69 13.84
CA LYS A 177 1.37 -3.29 13.20
C LYS A 177 0.99 -4.71 12.77
N VAL A 178 1.05 -4.97 11.48
CA VAL A 178 0.83 -6.32 10.94
C VAL A 178 2.19 -6.93 10.63
N MET A 179 2.51 -8.01 11.34
CA MET A 179 3.72 -8.80 11.11
C MET A 179 3.32 -10.08 10.39
N PHE A 180 3.88 -10.30 9.21
CA PHE A 180 3.71 -11.53 8.45
C PHE A 180 4.95 -12.40 8.70
N THR A 181 4.80 -13.46 9.49
CA THR A 181 5.82 -14.51 9.57
C THR A 181 5.37 -15.63 8.64
N GLY A 182 6.29 -16.23 7.88
CA GLY A 182 6.00 -17.18 6.79
C GLY A 182 5.24 -18.47 7.16
N ASN A 183 4.72 -18.60 8.39
CA ASN A 183 3.80 -19.66 8.81
C ASN A 183 2.72 -19.18 9.81
N ALA A 184 2.65 -17.88 10.14
CA ALA A 184 1.66 -17.34 11.07
C ALA A 184 1.45 -15.83 10.91
N ILE A 185 0.19 -15.39 10.87
CA ILE A 185 -0.16 -13.97 11.01
C ILE A 185 -0.12 -13.63 12.50
N TRP A 186 0.80 -12.76 12.91
CA TRP A 186 0.77 -12.17 14.25
C TRP A 186 0.24 -10.74 14.15
N LEU A 187 -1.03 -10.55 14.54
CA LEU A 187 -1.61 -9.24 14.76
C LEU A 187 -1.10 -8.68 16.10
N ALA A 188 -0.01 -7.93 16.07
CA ALA A 188 0.40 -7.12 17.22
C ALA A 188 -0.43 -5.83 17.24
N SER A 189 -1.58 -5.88 17.92
CA SER A 189 -2.34 -4.65 18.22
C SER A 189 -1.63 -3.91 19.36
N TYR A 190 -0.89 -2.85 19.04
CA TYR A 190 -0.42 -1.92 20.05
C TYR A 190 -1.49 -0.86 20.29
N LEU A 191 -2.17 -0.95 21.44
CA LEU A 191 -2.94 0.16 22.00
C LEU A 191 -1.95 1.11 22.66
N PHE A 192 -1.70 2.26 22.04
CA PHE A 192 -1.05 3.35 22.75
C PHE A 192 -2.11 4.04 23.62
N PHE A 193 -1.98 3.87 24.93
CA PHE A 193 -2.66 4.69 25.93
C PHE A 193 -1.77 5.91 26.22
N ASN A 194 -2.36 7.10 26.22
CA ASN A 194 -1.84 8.22 27.02
C ASN A 194 -2.35 8.05 28.45
#